data_AF-R2QZB5-F1
#
_entry.id   AF-R2QZB5-F1
#
_cell.length_a   1.000
_cell.length_b   1.000
_cell.length_c   1.000
_cell.angle_alpha   90.00
_cell.angle_beta   90.00
_cell.angle_gamma   90.00
#
_symmetry.space_group_name_H-M   'P 1'
#
loop_
_entity.id
_entity.type
_entity.pdbx_description
1 polymer ?
#
loop_
_entity_poly.entity_id
_entity_poly.type
_entity_poly.pdbx_seq_one_letter_code
_entity_poly.pdbx_strand_id
1 'polypeptide(L)'
;MNTLSYILLCMLVRKPCTGYELKQYLALFWEAHHSQIYTSLSKLLKEEYVRVENDEKHAQKKIYHLTEKGEKVVSIWIQEETNEPSQKDEFLAKMYVAAILEKDTVRGLLFERKQHQLKILKRNQEKQEQIDQITDPLERQKNFGRFLVIQRKIRMCKEELSWCQWAEEQVEALFAKM
;
A
#
# COMPACT_ATOMS: atom_id res chain seq x y z
N MET A 1 8.07 -18.28 8.09
CA MET A 1 7.46 -17.00 8.51
C MET A 1 6.44 -16.58 7.43
N ASN A 2 5.38 -15.82 7.74
CA ASN A 2 4.42 -15.40 6.71
C ASN A 2 4.88 -14.11 5.99
N THR A 3 4.30 -13.80 4.82
CA THR A 3 4.67 -12.62 4.02
C THR A 3 4.51 -11.31 4.79
N LEU A 4 3.45 -11.18 5.60
CA LEU A 4 3.22 -9.98 6.41
C LEU A 4 4.37 -9.72 7.39
N SER A 5 4.89 -10.74 8.06
CA SER A 5 6.04 -10.62 8.95
C SER A 5 7.29 -10.13 8.22
N TYR A 6 7.61 -10.67 7.03
CA TYR A 6 8.72 -10.16 6.21
C TYR A 6 8.54 -8.69 5.84
N ILE A 7 7.33 -8.31 5.41
CA ILE A 7 7.00 -6.91 5.08
C ILE A 7 7.21 -5.98 6.27
N LEU A 8 6.78 -6.38 7.47
CA LEU A 8 6.95 -5.58 8.69
C LEU A 8 8.43 -5.39 9.03
N LEU A 9 9.26 -6.43 8.91
CA LEU A 9 10.70 -6.32 9.09
C LEU A 9 11.33 -5.37 8.06
N CYS A 10 10.96 -5.49 6.79
CA CYS A 10 11.43 -4.60 5.72
C CYS A 10 11.15 -3.12 6.02
N MET A 11 9.98 -2.80 6.59
CA MET A 11 9.65 -1.43 6.98
C MET A 11 10.50 -0.90 8.12
N LEU A 12 10.87 -1.78 9.06
CA LEU A 12 11.67 -1.43 10.24
C LEU A 12 13.16 -1.22 9.92
N VAL A 13 13.65 -1.70 8.76
CA VAL A 13 15.02 -1.43 8.28
C VAL A 13 15.29 0.08 8.19
N ARG A 14 14.28 0.86 7.79
CA ARG A 14 14.43 2.30 7.59
C ARG A 14 14.58 3.06 8.91
N LYS A 15 13.67 2.79 9.84
CA LYS A 15 13.63 3.41 11.17
C LYS A 15 12.73 2.63 12.11
N PRO A 16 12.93 2.76 13.44
CA PRO A 16 11.97 2.29 14.43
C PRO A 16 10.59 2.91 14.22
N CYS A 17 9.54 2.11 14.38
CA CYS A 17 8.17 2.52 14.12
C CYS A 17 7.22 1.92 15.16
N THR A 18 6.13 2.64 15.42
CA THR A 18 4.98 2.08 16.13
C THR A 18 4.17 1.15 15.23
N GLY A 19 3.39 0.24 15.81
CA GLY A 19 2.45 -0.60 15.06
C GLY A 19 1.43 0.20 14.23
N TYR A 20 1.11 1.42 14.69
CA TYR A 20 0.23 2.34 13.96
C TYR A 20 0.90 2.92 12.70
N GLU A 21 2.14 3.40 12.81
CA GLU A 21 2.91 3.87 11.65
C GLU A 21 3.12 2.74 10.62
N LEU A 22 3.44 1.53 11.10
CA LEU A 22 3.58 0.35 10.24
C LEU A 22 2.29 0.10 9.44
N LYS A 23 1.11 0.19 10.07
CA LYS A 23 -0.16 0.07 9.34
C LYS A 23 -0.31 1.13 8.25
N GLN A 24 0.02 2.39 8.54
CA GLN A 24 -0.12 3.47 7.57
C GLN A 24 0.80 3.30 6.36
N TYR A 25 2.02 2.79 6.58
CA TYR A 25 2.97 2.49 5.52
C TYR A 25 2.60 1.23 4.74
N LEU A 26 2.13 0.19 5.42
CA LEU A 26 1.66 -1.06 4.82
C LEU A 26 0.54 -0.85 3.82
N ALA A 27 -0.41 0.05 4.13
CA ALA A 27 -1.51 0.41 3.24
C ALA A 27 -1.08 1.00 1.88
N LEU A 28 0.22 1.29 1.67
CA LEU A 28 0.74 1.66 0.36
C LEU A 28 0.76 0.50 -0.63
N PHE A 29 0.81 -0.76 -0.19
CA PHE A 29 0.96 -1.91 -1.10
C PHE A 29 0.41 -3.24 -0.58
N TRP A 30 -0.02 -3.29 0.68
CA TRP A 30 -0.55 -4.50 1.29
C TRP A 30 -1.69 -4.18 2.24
N GLU A 31 -2.76 -4.96 2.18
CA GLU A 31 -3.89 -4.83 3.10
C GLU A 31 -3.74 -5.81 4.26
N ALA A 32 -3.77 -5.30 5.48
CA ALA A 32 -3.82 -6.12 6.68
C ALA A 32 -4.65 -5.44 7.77
N HIS A 33 -5.42 -6.24 8.49
CA HIS A 33 -6.14 -5.79 9.68
C HIS A 33 -5.17 -5.50 10.83
N HIS A 34 -5.58 -4.64 11.76
CA HIS A 34 -4.80 -4.36 12.97
C HIS A 34 -4.40 -5.64 13.71
N SER A 35 -5.34 -6.57 13.88
CA SER A 35 -5.10 -7.85 14.55
C SER A 35 -3.99 -8.67 13.89
N GLN A 36 -3.94 -8.72 12.56
CA GLN A 36 -2.90 -9.44 11.82
C GLN A 36 -1.52 -8.80 12.01
N ILE A 37 -1.44 -7.46 12.00
CA ILE A 37 -0.20 -6.72 12.23
C ILE A 37 0.31 -6.99 13.65
N TYR A 38 -0.52 -6.80 14.67
CA TYR A 38 -0.09 -7.00 16.06
C TYR A 38 0.20 -8.46 16.39
N THR A 39 -0.52 -9.42 15.80
CA THR A 39 -0.20 -10.84 15.94
C THR A 39 1.16 -11.16 15.34
N SER A 40 1.47 -10.58 14.17
CA SER A 40 2.77 -10.77 13.51
C SER A 40 3.91 -10.13 14.30
N LEU A 41 3.71 -8.90 14.80
CA LEU A 41 4.69 -8.21 15.65
C LEU A 41 4.97 -8.97 16.96
N SER A 42 3.95 -9.53 17.61
CA SER A 42 4.12 -10.37 18.81
C SER A 42 4.95 -11.62 18.52
N LYS A 43 4.77 -12.25 17.35
CA LYS A 43 5.60 -13.39 16.93
C LYS A 43 7.04 -12.98 16.66
N LEU A 44 7.24 -11.88 15.92
CA LEU A 44 8.58 -11.34 15.63
C LEU A 44 9.35 -10.96 16.90
N LEU A 45 8.65 -10.46 17.93
CA LEU A 45 9.24 -10.19 19.25
C LEU A 45 9.69 -11.48 19.94
N LYS A 46 8.82 -12.49 19.97
CA LYS A 46 9.12 -13.79 20.59
C LYS A 46 10.31 -14.49 19.90
N GLU A 47 10.45 -14.28 18.59
CA GLU A 47 11.54 -14.83 17.78
C GLU A 47 12.78 -13.92 17.75
N GLU A 48 12.79 -12.81 18.49
CA GLU A 48 13.91 -11.86 18.61
C GLU A 48 14.33 -11.18 17.29
N TYR A 49 13.44 -11.17 16.28
CA TYR A 49 13.67 -10.42 15.04
C TYR A 49 13.43 -8.92 15.22
N VAL A 50 12.66 -8.55 16.23
CA VAL A 50 12.44 -7.16 16.65
C VAL A 50 12.57 -7.08 18.16
N ARG A 51 12.84 -5.87 18.67
CA ARG A 51 12.76 -5.53 20.10
C ARG A 51 11.86 -4.31 20.30
N VAL A 52 11.31 -4.15 21.49
CA VAL A 52 10.56 -2.94 21.86
C VAL A 52 11.46 -2.01 22.68
N GLU A 53 11.36 -0.71 22.44
CA GLU A 53 11.96 0.29 23.31
C GLU A 53 11.27 0.30 24.68
N ASN A 54 12.03 0.01 25.74
CA ASN A 54 11.53 0.05 27.12
C ASN A 54 11.60 1.49 27.62
N ASP A 55 10.60 2.31 27.33
CA ASP A 55 10.47 3.63 27.95
C ASP A 55 9.48 3.55 29.13
N GLU A 56 10.00 3.61 30.35
CA GLU A 56 9.23 3.61 31.60
C GLU A 56 8.23 4.79 31.66
N LYS A 57 8.41 5.84 30.84
CA LYS A 57 7.52 7.01 30.78
C LYS A 57 6.35 6.87 29.79
N HIS A 58 6.42 5.97 28.81
CA HIS A 58 5.44 5.87 27.73
C HIS A 58 4.94 4.44 27.49
N ALA A 59 4.47 3.78 28.55
CA ALA A 59 3.89 2.43 28.51
C ALA A 59 2.76 2.22 27.47
N GLN A 60 2.18 3.29 26.93
CA GLN A 60 1.06 3.21 25.97
C GLN A 60 1.48 3.03 24.49
N LYS A 61 2.73 3.25 24.09
CA LYS A 61 3.14 3.13 22.67
C LYS A 61 4.42 2.29 22.51
N LYS A 62 4.25 1.04 22.06
CA LYS A 62 5.36 0.15 21.69
C LYS A 62 6.01 0.65 20.39
N ILE A 63 7.27 1.08 20.49
CA ILE A 63 8.15 1.38 19.35
C ILE A 63 8.98 0.13 19.07
N TYR A 64 8.87 -0.40 17.85
CA TYR A 64 9.57 -1.60 17.43
C TYR A 64 10.87 -1.22 16.73
N HIS A 65 11.96 -1.91 17.09
CA HIS A 65 13.26 -1.81 16.46
C HIS A 65 13.60 -3.14 15.82
N LEU A 66 14.20 -3.09 14.63
CA LEU A 66 14.80 -4.27 14.01
C LEU A 66 16.03 -4.71 14.82
N THR A 67 16.26 -6.01 14.94
CA THR A 67 17.51 -6.57 15.50
C THR A 67 18.44 -7.02 14.38
N GLU A 68 19.72 -7.29 14.68
CA GLU A 68 20.66 -7.88 13.71
C GLU A 68 20.13 -9.22 13.14
N LYS A 69 19.42 -9.99 13.97
CA LYS A 69 18.75 -11.24 13.54
C LYS A 69 17.66 -10.94 12.52
N GLY A 70 16.85 -9.90 12.75
CA GLY A 70 15.83 -9.43 11.80
C GLY A 70 16.43 -8.91 10.50
N GLU A 71 17.53 -8.15 10.56
CA GLU A 71 18.26 -7.65 9.39
C GLU A 71 18.75 -8.79 8.48
N LYS A 72 19.34 -9.83 9.06
CA LYS A 72 19.78 -11.01 8.30
C LYS A 72 18.62 -11.69 7.58
N VAL A 73 17.47 -11.82 8.25
CA VAL A 73 16.27 -12.42 7.63
C VAL A 73 15.74 -11.58 6.48
N VAL A 74 15.72 -10.24 6.62
CA VAL A 74 15.33 -9.36 5.52
C VAL A 74 16.31 -9.49 4.36
N SER A 75 17.62 -9.48 4.63
CA SER A 75 18.64 -9.54 3.59
C SER A 75 18.58 -10.83 2.76
N ILE A 76 18.18 -11.95 3.37
CA ILE A 76 17.95 -13.21 2.67
C ILE A 76 16.67 -13.10 1.83
N TRP A 77 15.57 -12.67 2.45
CA TRP A 77 14.25 -12.68 1.80
C TRP A 77 14.16 -11.78 0.58
N ILE A 78 14.84 -10.62 0.57
CA ILE A 78 14.82 -9.71 -0.60
C ILE A 78 15.54 -10.29 -1.83
N GLN A 79 16.29 -11.38 -1.68
CA GLN A 79 16.97 -12.08 -2.77
C GLN A 79 16.17 -13.29 -3.28
N GLU A 80 15.10 -13.67 -2.58
CA GLU A 80 14.22 -14.75 -2.99
C GLU A 80 13.33 -14.32 -4.17
N GLU A 81 12.91 -15.30 -4.97
CA GLU A 81 11.97 -15.07 -6.06
C GLU A 81 10.65 -14.49 -5.52
N THR A 82 10.20 -13.40 -6.14
CA THR A 82 8.94 -12.76 -5.75
C THR A 82 7.78 -13.41 -6.49
N ASN A 83 6.86 -14.02 -5.75
CA ASN A 83 5.63 -14.56 -6.33
C ASN A 83 4.80 -13.48 -7.02
N GLU A 84 4.07 -13.86 -8.06
CA GLU A 84 3.14 -12.97 -8.74
C GLU A 84 2.07 -12.43 -7.77
N PRO A 85 1.76 -11.13 -7.82
CA PRO A 85 0.70 -10.56 -7.00
C PRO A 85 -0.67 -11.06 -7.48
N SER A 86 -1.53 -11.48 -6.54
CA SER A 86 -2.92 -11.82 -6.85
C SER A 86 -3.69 -10.58 -7.30
N GLN A 87 -4.22 -10.58 -8.51
CA GLN A 87 -5.14 -9.55 -9.00
C GLN A 87 -6.60 -10.03 -8.86
N LYS A 88 -7.33 -9.49 -7.89
CA LYS A 88 -8.76 -9.75 -7.69
C LYS A 88 -9.50 -8.42 -7.71
N ASP A 89 -10.20 -8.14 -8.81
CA ASP A 89 -10.94 -6.90 -9.00
C ASP A 89 -12.38 -7.18 -9.45
N GLU A 90 -13.33 -7.03 -8.51
CA GLU A 90 -14.75 -7.27 -8.76
C GLU A 90 -15.36 -6.26 -9.74
N PHE A 91 -14.86 -5.03 -9.78
CA PHE A 91 -15.34 -4.03 -10.73
C PHE A 91 -15.00 -4.44 -12.16
N LEU A 92 -13.80 -4.99 -12.40
CA LEU A 92 -13.45 -5.49 -13.74
C LEU A 92 -14.35 -6.66 -14.15
N ALA A 93 -14.72 -7.54 -13.21
CA ALA A 93 -15.68 -8.61 -13.47
C ALA A 93 -17.08 -8.05 -13.85
N LYS A 94 -17.52 -6.96 -13.22
CA LYS A 94 -18.77 -6.27 -13.59
C LYS A 94 -18.66 -5.55 -14.95
N MET A 95 -17.53 -4.90 -15.21
CA MET A 95 -17.27 -4.23 -16.49
C MET A 95 -17.20 -5.22 -17.66
N TYR A 96 -16.79 -6.46 -17.42
CA TYR A 96 -16.74 -7.51 -18.45
C TYR A 96 -18.10 -7.76 -19.11
N VAL A 97 -19.20 -7.55 -18.39
CA VAL A 97 -20.57 -7.71 -18.91
C VAL A 97 -21.24 -6.37 -19.27
N ALA A 98 -20.47 -5.27 -19.40
CA ALA A 98 -21.03 -3.93 -19.62
C ALA A 98 -21.93 -3.80 -20.85
N ALA A 99 -21.69 -4.58 -21.91
CA ALA A 99 -22.48 -4.52 -23.15
C ALA A 99 -23.94 -4.96 -23.00
N ILE A 100 -24.27 -5.75 -21.97
CA ILE A 100 -25.65 -6.21 -21.70
C ILE A 100 -26.32 -5.42 -20.58
N LEU A 101 -25.62 -4.47 -19.96
CA LEU A 101 -26.14 -3.62 -18.90
C LEU A 101 -26.76 -2.35 -19.47
N GLU A 102 -27.67 -1.73 -18.72
CA GLU A 102 -28.15 -0.40 -19.02
C GLU A 102 -27.01 0.62 -18.94
N LYS A 103 -27.03 1.62 -19.83
CA LYS A 103 -26.02 2.69 -19.91
C LYS A 103 -25.73 3.32 -18.56
N ASP A 104 -26.77 3.68 -17.81
CA ASP A 104 -26.62 4.35 -16.52
C ASP A 104 -26.02 3.45 -15.44
N THR A 105 -26.21 2.12 -15.55
CA THR A 105 -25.54 1.16 -14.66
C THR A 105 -24.03 1.18 -14.90
N VAL A 106 -23.59 1.14 -16.16
CA VAL A 106 -22.16 1.18 -16.50
C VAL A 106 -21.53 2.51 -16.08
N ARG A 107 -22.23 3.63 -16.29
CA ARG A 107 -21.80 4.96 -15.82
C ARG A 107 -21.67 5.02 -14.30
N GLY A 108 -22.61 4.42 -13.56
CA GLY A 108 -22.53 4.31 -12.11
C GLY A 108 -21.27 3.58 -11.64
N LEU A 109 -20.96 2.43 -12.25
CA LEU A 109 -19.75 1.66 -11.94
C LEU A 109 -18.47 2.48 -12.18
N LEU A 110 -18.37 3.15 -13.33
CA LEU A 110 -17.22 3.99 -13.68
C LEU A 110 -17.10 5.21 -12.75
N PHE A 111 -18.22 5.82 -12.39
CA PHE A 111 -18.24 6.92 -11.43
C PHE A 111 -17.72 6.50 -10.06
N GLU A 112 -18.20 5.38 -9.51
CA GLU A 112 -17.75 4.85 -8.22
C GLU A 112 -16.25 4.53 -8.24
N ARG A 113 -15.75 3.89 -9.31
CA ARG A 113 -14.32 3.62 -9.50
C ARG A 113 -13.50 4.91 -9.52
N LYS A 114 -13.91 5.93 -10.27
CA LYS A 114 -13.24 7.25 -10.28
C LYS A 114 -13.22 7.91 -8.91
N GLN A 115 -14.35 7.92 -8.19
CA GLN A 115 -14.43 8.51 -6.85
C GLN A 115 -13.49 7.80 -5.86
N HIS A 116 -13.43 6.47 -5.92
CA HIS A 116 -12.49 5.69 -5.13
C HIS A 116 -11.04 6.05 -5.48
N GLN A 117 -10.72 6.12 -6.77
CA GLN A 117 -9.37 6.40 -7.24
C GLN A 117 -8.89 7.81 -6.91
N LEU A 118 -9.77 8.82 -6.98
CA LEU A 118 -9.47 10.20 -6.56
C LEU A 118 -9.12 10.28 -5.06
N LYS A 119 -9.83 9.53 -4.21
CA LYS A 119 -9.54 9.46 -2.77
C LYS A 119 -8.16 8.84 -2.51
N ILE A 120 -7.81 7.77 -3.24
CA ILE A 120 -6.49 7.15 -3.14
C ILE A 120 -5.41 8.11 -3.65
N LEU A 121 -5.63 8.75 -4.80
CA LEU A 121 -4.70 9.68 -5.41
C LEU A 121 -4.36 10.82 -4.44
N LYS A 122 -5.38 11.49 -3.89
CA LYS A 122 -5.20 12.59 -2.93
C LYS A 122 -4.37 12.17 -1.73
N ARG A 123 -4.73 11.05 -1.08
CA ARG A 123 -4.00 10.52 0.08
C ARG A 123 -2.53 10.21 -0.23
N ASN A 124 -2.22 9.75 -1.44
CA ASN A 124 -0.83 9.45 -1.83
C ASN A 124 -0.05 10.70 -2.24
N GLN A 125 -0.72 11.72 -2.80
CA GLN A 125 -0.11 13.04 -3.04
C GLN A 125 0.27 13.71 -1.72
N GLU A 126 -0.59 13.69 -0.70
CA GLU A 126 -0.27 14.19 0.65
C GLU A 126 0.96 13.47 1.25
N LYS A 127 1.10 12.15 1.02
CA LYS A 127 2.28 11.39 1.45
C LYS A 127 3.54 11.72 0.63
N GLN A 128 3.38 12.07 -0.65
CA GLN A 128 4.48 12.49 -1.52
C GLN A 128 5.01 13.86 -1.08
N GLU A 129 4.13 14.80 -0.78
CA GLU A 129 4.50 16.13 -0.27
C GLU A 129 5.33 16.03 1.02
N GLN A 130 4.97 15.11 1.93
CA GLN A 130 5.77 14.84 3.13
C GLN A 130 7.19 14.35 2.83
N ILE A 131 7.38 13.60 1.73
CA ILE A 131 8.71 13.15 1.30
C ILE A 131 9.48 14.30 0.64
N ASP A 132 8.80 15.11 -0.17
CA ASP A 132 9.42 16.24 -0.88
C ASP A 132 9.95 17.32 0.08
N GLN A 133 9.30 17.45 1.24
CA GLN A 133 9.73 18.35 2.32
C GLN A 133 11.00 17.87 3.08
N ILE A 134 11.43 16.62 2.89
CA ILE A 134 12.68 16.12 3.49
C ILE A 134 13.83 16.79 2.75
N THR A 135 14.62 17.61 3.45
CA THR A 135 15.79 18.30 2.89
C THR A 135 17.11 17.58 3.22
N ASP A 136 17.17 16.87 4.34
CA ASP A 136 18.35 16.12 4.77
C ASP A 136 18.69 14.97 3.79
N PRO A 137 19.91 14.92 3.24
CA PRO A 137 20.30 13.90 2.26
C PRO A 137 20.23 12.46 2.78
N LEU A 138 20.57 12.23 4.05
CA LEU A 138 20.57 10.89 4.64
C LEU A 138 19.13 10.40 4.83
N GLU A 139 18.23 11.26 5.31
CA GLU A 139 16.82 10.94 5.41
C GLU A 139 16.16 10.76 4.03
N ARG A 140 16.59 11.50 3.00
CA ARG A 140 16.16 11.24 1.62
C ARG A 140 16.55 9.84 1.16
N GLN A 141 17.80 9.44 1.38
CA GLN A 141 18.28 8.10 1.02
C GLN A 141 17.47 7.01 1.72
N LYS A 142 17.22 7.15 3.02
CA LYS A 142 16.39 6.22 3.81
C LYS A 142 14.94 6.12 3.30
N ASN A 143 14.38 7.21 2.75
CA ASN A 143 13.01 7.23 2.26
C ASN A 143 12.88 6.91 0.75
N PHE A 144 13.98 6.63 0.05
CA PHE A 144 13.96 6.39 -1.41
C PHE A 144 13.02 5.23 -1.81
N GLY A 145 13.04 4.10 -1.10
CA GLY A 145 12.12 2.99 -1.38
C GLY A 145 10.65 3.38 -1.19
N ARG A 146 10.35 4.15 -0.12
CA ARG A 146 9.00 4.66 0.14
C ARG A 146 8.54 5.64 -0.95
N PHE A 147 9.44 6.49 -1.42
CA PHE A 147 9.21 7.39 -2.56
C PHE A 147 8.83 6.61 -3.82
N LEU A 148 9.60 5.58 -4.20
CA LEU A 148 9.30 4.76 -5.39
C LEU A 148 7.92 4.11 -5.31
N VAL A 149 7.56 3.56 -4.15
CA VAL A 149 6.25 2.92 -3.94
C VAL A 149 5.11 3.93 -4.04
N ILE A 150 5.24 5.12 -3.42
CA ILE A 150 4.23 6.19 -3.50
C ILE A 150 4.08 6.67 -4.94
N GLN A 151 5.19 6.91 -5.65
CA GLN A 151 5.17 7.31 -7.05
C GLN A 151 4.47 6.29 -7.93
N ARG A 152 4.78 4.99 -7.77
CA ARG A 152 4.07 3.92 -8.48
C ARG A 152 2.56 3.98 -8.20
N LYS A 153 2.16 4.13 -6.93
CA LYS A 153 0.73 4.23 -6.59
C LYS A 153 0.06 5.43 -7.23
N ILE A 154 0.67 6.62 -7.17
CA ILE A 154 0.13 7.82 -7.83
C ILE A 154 -0.02 7.59 -9.34
N ARG A 155 0.99 7.01 -10.00
CA ARG A 155 0.95 6.74 -11.44
C ARG A 155 -0.17 5.77 -11.80
N MET A 156 -0.29 4.66 -11.09
CA MET A 156 -1.40 3.71 -11.28
C MET A 156 -2.77 4.38 -11.07
N CYS A 157 -2.88 5.30 -10.10
CA CYS A 157 -4.13 6.03 -9.89
C CYS A 157 -4.50 6.92 -11.08
N LYS A 158 -3.51 7.65 -11.61
CA LYS A 158 -3.73 8.52 -12.76
C LYS A 158 -4.10 7.71 -13.99
N GLU A 159 -3.43 6.59 -14.21
CA GLU A 159 -3.73 5.68 -15.31
C GLU A 159 -5.15 5.13 -15.21
N GLU A 160 -5.56 4.64 -14.04
CA GLU A 160 -6.92 4.14 -13.83
C GLU A 160 -7.98 5.22 -14.08
N LEU A 161 -7.72 6.48 -13.69
CA LEU A 161 -8.61 7.60 -13.96
C LEU A 161 -8.70 7.91 -15.46
N SER A 162 -7.57 7.92 -16.16
CA SER A 162 -7.51 8.08 -17.61
C SER A 162 -8.24 6.94 -18.32
N TRP A 163 -8.08 5.71 -17.87
CA TRP A 163 -8.79 4.55 -18.39
C TRP A 163 -10.30 4.66 -18.16
N CYS A 164 -10.74 5.09 -16.97
CA CYS A 164 -12.18 5.28 -16.69
C CYS A 164 -12.79 6.34 -17.62
N GLN A 165 -12.08 7.45 -17.86
CA GLN A 165 -12.52 8.49 -18.79
C GLN A 165 -12.66 7.93 -20.21
N TRP A 166 -11.65 7.21 -20.69
CA TRP A 166 -11.70 6.55 -22.01
C TRP A 166 -12.85 5.53 -22.09
N ALA A 167 -13.08 4.74 -21.04
CA ALA A 167 -14.15 3.76 -20.99
C ALA A 167 -15.54 4.41 -21.05
N GLU A 168 -15.74 5.56 -20.39
CA GLU A 168 -16.98 6.34 -20.50
C GLU A 168 -17.22 6.81 -21.94
N GLU A 169 -16.19 7.26 -22.65
CA GLU A 169 -16.29 7.66 -24.06
C GLU A 169 -16.69 6.48 -24.95
N GLN A 170 -16.17 5.28 -24.69
CA GLN A 170 -16.57 4.08 -25.43
C GLN A 170 -18.03 3.69 -25.17
N VAL A 171 -18.48 3.81 -23.92
CA VAL A 171 -19.87 3.56 -23.52
C VAL A 171 -20.78 4.55 -24.26
N GLU A 172 -20.50 5.85 -24.20
CA GLU A 172 -21.29 6.86 -24.91
C GLU A 172 -21.36 6.59 -26.42
N ALA A 173 -20.23 6.24 -27.05
CA ALA A 173 -20.17 5.93 -28.48
C ALA A 173 -20.96 4.67 -28.87
N LEU A 174 -21.04 3.66 -28.00
CA LEU A 174 -21.81 2.43 -28.23
C LEU A 174 -23.32 2.72 -28.17
N PHE A 175 -23.77 3.41 -27.12
CA PHE A 175 -25.19 3.71 -26.91
C PHE A 175 -25.73 4.81 -27.84
N ALA A 176 -24.88 5.65 -28.43
CA ALA A 176 -25.30 6.60 -29.46
C ALA A 176 -25.61 5.94 -30.82
N LYS A 177 -25.21 4.67 -31.02
CA LYS A 177 -25.41 3.91 -32.25
C LYS A 177 -26.58 2.92 -32.18
N MET A 178 -27.21 2.79 -31.01
CA MET A 178 -28.41 1.97 -30.77
C MET A 178 -29.65 2.86 -30.77
#